data_AF-A0A7X7ERZ2-F1
#
_entry.id   AF-A0A7X7ERZ2-F1
#
_cell.length_a   1.000
_cell.length_b   1.000
_cell.length_c   1.000
_cell.angle_alpha   90.00
_cell.angle_beta   90.00
_cell.angle_gamma   90.00
#
_symmetry.space_group_name_H-M   'P 1'
#
loop_
_entity.id
_entity.type
_entity.pdbx_description
1 polymer ?
#
loop_
_entity_poly.entity_id
_entity_poly.type
_entity_poly.pdbx_seq_one_letter_code
_entity_poly.pdbx_strand_id
1 'polypeptide(L)'
;MECPRCQFHNMPGLTTCFRCGSVLTSDQVAIDVHPPRALGIAKPFRAIERMLRRYFYYEKIEDSGKTMRWFWRVSLRGFNAGVNLLGQSVFSIIVSLIPGLQQIIDGNFHSVKKYCITWLVLILVGLFFYGSNIGLFLIGLALGVHAWITLLGWNAIHSGVNVFRRLRMVATVIIAFGIVYWLVGRQISNSLPHTFTSQDYPYYNVHSGHLLVGRNLDKDDLSHLRRGDLVMVNASALYDGHRGQTFKVVGQIVGMPGDVIDLKKDHFVVNGEELKADHFPVPDLFHGRELTISVPSDCYFIACDYTINAHGATEQMVRDVLRNGCLFRHDDLIARMTFRWLPVLRRGFLKELE
;
A
#
# COMPACT_ATOMS: atom_id res chain seq x y z
N MET A 1 -37.35 -8.46 65.57
CA MET A 1 -36.48 -9.11 64.57
C MET A 1 -35.04 -8.99 65.04
N GLU A 2 -34.30 -10.09 65.12
CA GLU A 2 -32.91 -10.07 65.58
C GLU A 2 -31.97 -9.73 64.41
N CYS A 3 -31.04 -8.81 64.63
CA CYS A 3 -30.09 -8.39 63.60
C CYS A 3 -29.03 -9.47 63.37
N PRO A 4 -28.85 -10.02 62.15
CA PRO A 4 -27.89 -11.11 61.91
C PRO A 4 -26.43 -10.69 62.16
N ARG A 5 -26.12 -9.39 62.06
CA ARG A 5 -24.75 -8.87 62.26
C ARG A 5 -24.35 -8.64 63.72
N CYS A 6 -25.25 -8.13 64.56
CA CYS A 6 -24.92 -7.72 65.93
C CYS A 6 -25.85 -8.32 66.99
N GLN A 7 -26.76 -9.21 66.59
CA GLN A 7 -27.72 -9.93 67.44
C GLN A 7 -28.64 -9.01 68.28
N PHE A 8 -28.76 -7.74 67.89
CA PHE A 8 -29.66 -6.81 68.55
C PHE A 8 -31.12 -7.06 68.15
N HIS A 9 -32.02 -7.16 69.14
CA HIS A 9 -33.46 -7.28 68.91
C HIS A 9 -34.08 -5.94 68.54
N ASN A 10 -34.37 -5.75 67.25
CA ASN A 10 -35.03 -4.56 66.73
C ASN A 10 -36.55 -4.70 66.82
N MET A 11 -37.23 -3.56 66.98
CA MET A 11 -38.69 -3.47 66.87
C MET A 11 -39.16 -3.95 65.48
N PRO A 12 -40.26 -4.71 65.40
CA PRO A 12 -40.82 -5.15 64.13
C PRO A 12 -41.25 -3.94 63.26
N GLY A 13 -41.02 -4.03 61.95
CA GLY A 13 -41.32 -2.96 60.97
C GLY A 13 -40.12 -2.11 60.54
N LEU A 14 -38.95 -2.24 61.19
CA LEU A 14 -37.72 -1.56 60.77
C LEU A 14 -37.00 -2.33 59.65
N THR A 15 -36.59 -1.63 58.59
CA THR A 15 -35.82 -2.20 57.46
C THR A 15 -34.31 -2.26 57.73
N THR A 16 -33.81 -1.47 58.68
CA THR A 16 -32.40 -1.44 59.11
C THR A 16 -32.28 -1.58 60.62
N CYS A 17 -31.16 -2.16 61.07
CA CYS A 17 -30.85 -2.31 62.48
C CYS A 17 -30.56 -0.94 63.12
N PHE A 18 -31.27 -0.60 64.19
CA PHE A 18 -31.09 0.66 64.91
C PHE A 18 -29.66 0.81 65.46
N ARG A 19 -29.03 -0.30 65.86
CA ARG A 19 -27.70 -0.27 66.50
C ARG A 19 -26.55 -0.17 65.50
N CYS A 20 -26.60 -0.90 64.38
CA CYS A 20 -25.46 -1.00 63.46
C CYS A 20 -25.79 -0.69 62.00
N GLY A 21 -27.02 -0.31 61.69
CA GLY A 21 -27.47 0.08 60.36
C GLY A 21 -27.61 -1.07 59.34
N SER A 22 -27.33 -2.33 59.70
CA SER A 22 -27.46 -3.44 58.73
C SER A 22 -28.92 -3.67 58.33
N VAL A 23 -29.16 -3.90 57.03
CA VAL A 23 -30.49 -4.21 56.49
C VAL A 23 -31.01 -5.52 57.08
N LEU A 24 -32.23 -5.51 57.63
CA LEU A 24 -32.85 -6.63 58.33
C LEU A 24 -33.73 -7.52 57.41
N THR A 25 -34.14 -7.00 56.26
CA THR A 25 -34.99 -7.70 55.29
C THR A 25 -34.15 -8.22 54.11
N SER A 26 -34.09 -9.54 53.94
CA SER A 26 -33.37 -10.21 52.84
C SER A 26 -33.94 -9.90 51.45
N ASP A 27 -35.17 -9.44 51.39
CA ASP A 27 -35.94 -9.37 50.14
C ASP A 27 -35.62 -8.12 49.30
N GLN A 28 -34.69 -7.28 49.75
CA GLN A 28 -34.23 -6.08 49.04
C GLN A 28 -32.70 -5.92 49.03
N VAL A 29 -31.94 -7.01 48.99
CA VAL A 29 -30.54 -6.91 48.55
C VAL A 29 -30.55 -6.75 47.02
N ALA A 30 -30.69 -5.51 46.56
CA ALA A 30 -30.38 -5.15 45.18
C ALA A 30 -28.88 -5.41 44.99
N ILE A 31 -28.55 -6.59 44.49
CA ILE A 31 -27.20 -6.88 43.98
C ILE A 31 -27.01 -5.93 42.81
N ASP A 32 -26.23 -4.86 43.02
CA ASP A 32 -25.85 -3.96 41.95
C ASP A 32 -24.87 -4.69 41.03
N VAL A 33 -25.44 -5.48 40.11
CA VAL A 33 -24.71 -6.07 39.00
C VAL A 33 -24.44 -4.93 38.02
N HIS A 34 -23.32 -4.23 38.20
CA HIS A 34 -22.72 -3.42 37.15
C HIS A 34 -21.87 -4.35 36.27
N PRO A 35 -22.41 -4.96 35.19
CA PRO A 35 -21.57 -5.72 34.28
C PRO A 35 -20.54 -4.76 33.68
N PRO A 36 -19.25 -5.15 33.59
CA PRO A 36 -18.23 -4.30 33.01
C PRO A 36 -18.67 -3.84 31.62
N ARG A 37 -18.92 -2.53 31.47
CA ARG A 37 -19.27 -1.94 30.17
C ARG A 37 -18.06 -2.06 29.25
N ALA A 38 -18.14 -3.04 28.36
CA ALA A 38 -17.11 -3.26 27.35
C ALA A 38 -16.87 -1.98 26.54
N LEU A 39 -15.58 -1.66 26.32
CA LEU A 39 -15.08 -0.52 25.56
C LEU A 39 -15.83 -0.35 24.22
N GLY A 40 -16.18 0.88 23.87
CA GLY A 40 -16.99 1.22 22.70
C GLY A 40 -16.44 0.70 21.36
N ILE A 41 -15.12 0.49 21.30
CA ILE A 41 -14.41 -0.05 20.13
C ILE A 41 -14.81 -1.50 19.82
N ALA A 42 -15.32 -2.26 20.80
CA ALA A 42 -15.76 -3.64 20.60
C ALA A 42 -17.13 -3.78 19.91
N LYS A 43 -17.86 -2.69 19.65
CA LYS A 43 -19.18 -2.73 18.98
C LYS A 43 -19.11 -3.15 17.50
N PRO A 44 -18.28 -2.52 16.64
CA PRO A 44 -18.19 -2.92 15.22
C PRO A 44 -17.66 -4.35 15.08
N PHE A 45 -16.65 -4.73 15.86
CA PHE A 45 -16.12 -6.10 15.84
C PHE A 45 -17.15 -7.13 16.28
N ARG A 46 -18.00 -6.85 17.27
CA ARG A 46 -19.11 -7.75 17.66
C ARG A 46 -20.24 -7.82 16.63
N ALA A 47 -20.44 -6.78 15.82
CA ALA A 47 -21.41 -6.84 14.72
C ALA A 47 -20.88 -7.76 13.61
N ILE A 48 -19.61 -7.59 13.24
CA ILE A 48 -18.91 -8.46 12.29
C ILE A 48 -18.84 -9.89 12.83
N GLU A 49 -18.47 -10.08 14.08
CA GLU A 49 -18.39 -11.40 14.71
C GLU A 49 -19.76 -12.06 14.85
N ARG A 50 -20.85 -11.32 15.11
CA ARG A 50 -22.22 -11.87 15.08
C ARG A 50 -22.68 -12.20 13.67
N MET A 51 -22.31 -11.39 12.69
CA MET A 51 -22.59 -11.67 11.28
C MET A 51 -21.85 -12.92 10.83
N LEU A 52 -20.55 -13.02 11.12
CA LEU A 52 -19.72 -14.20 10.87
C LEU A 52 -20.22 -15.41 11.64
N ARG A 53 -20.55 -15.28 12.94
CA ARG A 53 -21.13 -16.37 13.72
C ARG A 53 -22.46 -16.81 13.15
N ARG A 54 -23.39 -15.92 12.78
CA ARG A 54 -24.63 -16.32 12.09
C ARG A 54 -24.33 -17.05 10.78
N TYR A 55 -23.37 -16.56 10.00
CA TYR A 55 -22.95 -17.20 8.75
C TYR A 55 -22.39 -18.61 8.99
N PHE A 56 -21.53 -18.80 10.00
CA PHE A 56 -20.91 -20.09 10.34
C PHE A 56 -21.83 -21.02 11.16
N TYR A 57 -22.78 -20.51 11.94
CA TYR A 57 -23.72 -21.33 12.72
C TYR A 57 -24.87 -21.86 11.85
N TYR A 58 -25.26 -21.13 10.81
CA TYR A 58 -26.19 -21.64 9.79
C TYR A 58 -25.60 -22.81 9.00
N GLU A 59 -24.28 -22.94 8.93
CA GLU A 59 -23.57 -24.05 8.26
C GLU A 59 -23.71 -25.38 9.03
N LYS A 60 -24.06 -25.35 10.32
CA LYS A 60 -24.34 -26.57 11.13
C LYS A 60 -25.82 -27.01 11.09
N ILE A 61 -26.68 -26.25 10.40
CA ILE A 61 -28.07 -26.65 10.12
C ILE A 61 -28.09 -27.27 8.72
N GLU A 62 -27.81 -28.57 8.70
CA GLU A 62 -27.60 -29.45 7.55
C GLU A 62 -28.77 -29.50 6.52
N ASP A 63 -29.89 -28.82 6.78
CA ASP A 63 -31.09 -28.84 5.91
C ASP A 63 -31.46 -27.46 5.30
N SER A 64 -30.75 -26.39 5.65
CA SER A 64 -31.04 -25.03 5.14
C SER A 64 -30.34 -24.68 3.81
N GLY A 65 -29.61 -25.63 3.22
CA GLY A 65 -28.97 -25.45 1.92
C GLY A 65 -29.94 -25.23 0.74
N LYS A 66 -31.26 -25.34 0.94
CA LYS A 66 -32.28 -25.15 -0.12
C LYS A 66 -32.67 -23.69 -0.34
N THR A 67 -32.74 -22.86 0.70
CA THR A 67 -33.21 -21.46 0.59
C THR A 67 -32.14 -20.52 0.05
N MET A 68 -30.88 -20.68 0.47
CA MET A 68 -29.77 -19.88 -0.08
C MET A 68 -29.39 -20.31 -1.50
N ARG A 69 -29.48 -21.62 -1.82
CA ARG A 69 -29.41 -22.10 -3.22
C ARG A 69 -30.55 -21.57 -4.06
N TRP A 70 -31.74 -21.32 -3.51
CA TRP A 70 -32.86 -20.73 -4.25
C TRP A 70 -32.62 -19.25 -4.55
N PHE A 71 -32.22 -18.44 -3.56
CA PHE A 71 -31.94 -17.02 -3.79
C PHE A 71 -30.81 -16.82 -4.82
N TRP A 72 -29.74 -17.61 -4.72
CA TRP A 72 -28.68 -17.61 -5.72
C TRP A 72 -29.14 -18.19 -7.06
N ARG A 73 -29.94 -19.28 -7.13
CA ARG A 73 -30.47 -19.80 -8.41
C ARG A 73 -31.42 -18.84 -9.12
N VAL A 74 -32.19 -18.04 -8.39
CA VAL A 74 -33.10 -17.04 -8.96
C VAL A 74 -32.31 -15.85 -9.48
N SER A 75 -31.33 -15.36 -8.73
CA SER A 75 -30.45 -14.26 -9.20
C SER A 75 -29.45 -14.70 -10.29
N LEU A 76 -29.01 -15.96 -10.27
CA LEU A 76 -28.13 -16.57 -11.28
C LEU A 76 -28.89 -17.12 -12.49
N ARG A 77 -30.23 -17.15 -12.54
CA ARG A 77 -30.94 -17.63 -13.74
C ARG A 77 -30.74 -16.71 -14.95
N GLY A 78 -30.70 -15.39 -14.73
CA GLY A 78 -30.27 -14.42 -15.74
C GLY A 78 -28.77 -14.48 -16.04
N PHE A 79 -27.96 -14.90 -15.07
CA PHE A 79 -26.51 -15.03 -15.21
C PHE A 79 -26.10 -16.32 -15.94
N ASN A 80 -26.81 -17.43 -15.72
CA ASN A 80 -26.60 -18.73 -16.36
C ASN A 80 -26.83 -18.68 -17.88
N ALA A 81 -27.70 -17.78 -18.35
CA ALA A 81 -27.84 -17.51 -19.78
C ALA A 81 -26.53 -16.95 -20.39
N GLY A 82 -25.79 -16.12 -19.65
CA GLY A 82 -24.46 -15.62 -20.03
C GLY A 82 -23.33 -16.65 -19.84
N VAL A 83 -23.44 -17.55 -18.85
CA VAL A 83 -22.46 -18.62 -18.58
C VAL A 83 -22.41 -19.65 -19.73
N ASN A 84 -23.55 -19.92 -20.39
CA ASN A 84 -23.58 -20.77 -21.58
C ASN A 84 -22.83 -20.15 -22.78
N LEU A 85 -22.70 -18.82 -22.82
CA LEU A 85 -22.02 -18.10 -23.90
C LEU A 85 -20.49 -18.08 -23.73
N LEU A 86 -19.99 -17.98 -22.49
CA LEU A 86 -18.55 -17.89 -22.17
C LEU A 86 -17.90 -19.24 -21.82
N GLY A 87 -18.71 -20.29 -21.63
CA GLY A 87 -18.24 -21.60 -21.19
C GLY A 87 -17.93 -21.63 -19.69
N GLN A 88 -18.34 -22.72 -19.02
CA GLN A 88 -18.20 -22.88 -17.56
C GLN A 88 -16.77 -22.65 -17.05
N SER A 89 -15.75 -23.03 -17.84
CA SER A 89 -14.35 -22.86 -17.48
C SER A 89 -13.93 -21.39 -17.34
N VAL A 90 -14.41 -20.50 -18.23
CA VAL A 90 -14.06 -19.07 -18.21
C VAL A 90 -14.75 -18.40 -17.03
N PHE A 91 -16.01 -18.77 -16.77
CA PHE A 91 -16.76 -18.26 -15.64
C PHE A 91 -16.07 -18.56 -14.30
N SER A 92 -15.65 -19.81 -14.09
CA SER A 92 -14.91 -20.18 -12.87
C SER A 92 -13.61 -19.37 -12.71
N ILE A 93 -12.90 -19.06 -13.81
CA ILE A 93 -11.69 -18.23 -13.76
C ILE A 93 -12.03 -16.79 -13.34
N ILE A 94 -13.08 -16.19 -13.90
CA ILE A 94 -13.50 -14.82 -13.57
C ILE A 94 -13.92 -14.71 -12.11
N VAL A 95 -14.76 -15.64 -11.63
CA VAL A 95 -15.16 -15.68 -10.21
C VAL A 95 -13.96 -15.89 -9.31
N SER A 96 -12.99 -16.69 -9.75
CA SER A 96 -11.76 -16.95 -9.01
C SER A 96 -10.75 -15.79 -9.07
N LEU A 97 -11.06 -14.64 -9.69
CA LEU A 97 -10.26 -13.42 -9.51
C LEU A 97 -10.25 -12.95 -8.05
N ILE A 98 -11.32 -13.27 -7.31
CA ILE A 98 -11.37 -13.10 -5.85
C ILE A 98 -11.05 -14.48 -5.23
N PRO A 99 -9.92 -14.62 -4.51
CA PRO A 99 -9.52 -15.90 -3.96
C PRO A 99 -10.61 -16.50 -3.06
N GLY A 100 -11.04 -17.72 -3.37
CA GLY A 100 -12.02 -18.45 -2.58
C GLY A 100 -13.48 -18.16 -2.93
N LEU A 101 -13.78 -17.18 -3.79
CA LEU A 101 -15.16 -16.79 -4.11
C LEU A 101 -15.92 -17.92 -4.82
N GLN A 102 -15.27 -18.64 -5.73
CA GLN A 102 -15.87 -19.80 -6.39
C GLN A 102 -16.29 -20.86 -5.36
N GLN A 103 -15.45 -21.15 -4.38
CA GLN A 103 -15.75 -22.12 -3.33
C GLN A 103 -16.84 -21.63 -2.36
N ILE A 104 -17.00 -20.32 -2.18
CA ILE A 104 -18.14 -19.77 -1.44
C ILE A 104 -19.43 -20.04 -2.21
N ILE A 105 -19.45 -19.81 -3.53
CA ILE A 105 -20.61 -20.09 -4.39
C ILE A 105 -20.93 -21.59 -4.40
N ASP A 106 -19.91 -22.44 -4.42
CA ASP A 106 -20.06 -23.90 -4.42
C ASP A 106 -20.38 -24.47 -3.02
N GLY A 107 -20.38 -23.64 -1.97
CA GLY A 107 -20.65 -24.06 -0.59
C GLY A 107 -19.53 -24.87 0.07
N ASN A 108 -18.33 -24.87 -0.51
CA ASN A 108 -17.17 -25.67 -0.09
C ASN A 108 -16.02 -24.82 0.47
N PHE A 109 -16.29 -23.59 0.93
CA PHE A 109 -15.26 -22.64 1.36
C PHE A 109 -14.37 -23.16 2.49
N HIS A 110 -14.87 -24.07 3.33
CA HIS A 110 -14.06 -24.64 4.41
C HIS A 110 -12.78 -25.30 3.88
N SER A 111 -12.83 -25.93 2.71
CA SER A 111 -11.67 -26.57 2.07
C SER A 111 -10.53 -25.58 1.76
N VAL A 112 -10.86 -24.33 1.43
CA VAL A 112 -9.89 -23.32 0.97
C VAL A 112 -9.61 -22.20 1.98
N LYS A 113 -10.33 -22.16 3.11
CA LYS A 113 -10.24 -21.09 4.12
C LYS A 113 -8.81 -20.79 4.56
N LYS A 114 -8.02 -21.82 4.86
CA LYS A 114 -6.62 -21.65 5.31
C LYS A 114 -5.77 -21.00 4.21
N TYR A 115 -5.92 -21.43 2.97
CA TYR A 115 -5.19 -20.86 1.83
C TYR A 115 -5.59 -19.42 1.56
N CYS A 116 -6.86 -19.06 1.71
CA CYS A 116 -7.31 -17.67 1.57
C CYS A 116 -6.69 -16.76 2.64
N ILE A 117 -6.58 -17.23 3.89
CA ILE A 117 -5.89 -16.51 4.96
C ILE A 117 -4.40 -16.37 4.64
N THR A 118 -3.74 -17.45 4.25
CA THR A 118 -2.32 -17.42 3.86
C THR A 118 -2.08 -16.44 2.72
N TRP A 119 -2.92 -16.47 1.68
CA TRP A 119 -2.89 -15.52 0.56
C TRP A 119 -3.00 -14.08 1.04
N LEU A 120 -3.96 -13.78 1.90
CA LEU A 120 -4.19 -12.43 2.41
C LEU A 120 -2.97 -11.93 3.19
N VAL A 121 -2.40 -12.77 4.06
CA VAL A 121 -1.18 -12.44 4.82
C VAL A 121 -0.01 -12.18 3.86
N LEU A 122 0.21 -13.05 2.86
CA LEU A 122 1.27 -12.88 1.88
C LEU A 122 1.12 -11.58 1.07
N ILE A 123 -0.10 -11.22 0.64
CA ILE A 123 -0.36 -9.95 -0.04
C ILE A 123 -0.10 -8.76 0.89
N LEU A 124 -0.63 -8.77 2.11
CA LEU A 124 -0.47 -7.64 3.03
C LEU A 124 0.98 -7.41 3.40
N VAL A 125 1.73 -8.48 3.70
CA VAL A 125 3.17 -8.38 4.00
C VAL A 125 3.96 -8.03 2.74
N GLY A 126 3.63 -8.61 1.59
CA GLY A 126 4.26 -8.29 0.31
C GLY A 126 4.11 -6.82 -0.07
N LEU A 127 2.90 -6.26 0.09
CA LEU A 127 2.62 -4.84 -0.11
C LEU A 127 3.31 -3.96 0.94
N PHE A 128 3.38 -4.40 2.20
CA PHE A 128 4.14 -3.68 3.22
C PHE A 128 5.62 -3.53 2.86
N PHE A 129 6.20 -4.54 2.19
CA PHE A 129 7.58 -4.53 1.68
C PHE A 129 7.66 -4.18 0.19
N TYR A 130 6.66 -3.49 -0.35
CA TYR A 130 6.62 -3.10 -1.77
C TYR A 130 7.91 -2.36 -2.19
N GLY A 131 8.38 -2.67 -3.39
CA GLY A 131 9.66 -2.22 -3.94
C GLY A 131 10.87 -3.06 -3.55
N SER A 132 10.81 -3.90 -2.51
CA SER A 132 11.93 -4.78 -2.15
C SER A 132 11.84 -6.17 -2.81
N ASN A 133 12.98 -6.88 -2.87
CA ASN A 133 13.03 -8.28 -3.31
C ASN A 133 12.15 -9.22 -2.45
N ILE A 134 12.06 -8.95 -1.14
CA ILE A 134 11.22 -9.71 -0.21
C ILE A 134 9.74 -9.47 -0.56
N GLY A 135 9.34 -8.22 -0.79
CA GLY A 135 7.98 -7.88 -1.19
C GLY A 135 7.57 -8.56 -2.50
N LEU A 136 8.46 -8.52 -3.51
CA LEU A 136 8.24 -9.18 -4.80
C LEU A 136 8.09 -10.70 -4.65
N PHE A 137 8.97 -11.33 -3.86
CA PHE A 137 8.90 -12.77 -3.59
C PHE A 137 7.58 -13.16 -2.91
N LEU A 138 7.14 -12.41 -1.90
CA LEU A 138 5.89 -12.66 -1.19
C LEU A 138 4.65 -12.47 -2.08
N ILE A 139 4.65 -11.47 -2.96
CA ILE A 139 3.57 -11.28 -3.95
C ILE A 139 3.56 -12.44 -4.96
N GLY A 140 4.73 -12.94 -5.37
CA GLY A 140 4.85 -14.13 -6.22
C GLY A 140 4.32 -15.40 -5.53
N LEU A 141 4.61 -15.59 -4.24
CA LEU A 141 4.03 -16.68 -3.45
C LEU A 141 2.51 -16.52 -3.31
N ALA A 142 2.01 -15.31 -3.09
CA ALA A 142 0.58 -15.05 -3.04
C ALA A 142 -0.10 -15.43 -4.37
N LEU A 143 0.49 -15.08 -5.51
CA LEU A 143 0.02 -15.51 -6.82
C LEU A 143 -0.06 -17.05 -6.93
N GLY A 144 0.97 -17.76 -6.47
CA GLY A 144 0.97 -19.23 -6.42
C GLY A 144 -0.14 -19.81 -5.56
N VAL A 145 -0.35 -19.27 -4.36
CA VAL A 145 -1.47 -19.68 -3.47
C VAL A 145 -2.82 -19.38 -4.10
N HIS A 146 -2.97 -18.25 -4.79
CA HIS A 146 -4.19 -17.88 -5.50
C HIS A 146 -4.53 -18.87 -6.64
N ALA A 147 -3.52 -19.21 -7.44
CA ALA A 147 -3.64 -20.25 -8.46
C ALA A 147 -4.04 -21.59 -7.84
N TRP A 148 -3.42 -21.97 -6.71
CA TRP A 148 -3.76 -23.21 -6.00
C TRP A 148 -5.20 -23.25 -5.50
N ILE A 149 -5.72 -22.16 -4.92
CA ILE A 149 -7.12 -22.05 -4.47
C ILE A 149 -8.07 -22.31 -5.65
N THR A 150 -7.80 -21.68 -6.79
CA THR A 150 -8.61 -21.82 -8.02
C THR A 150 -8.60 -23.25 -8.52
N LEU A 151 -7.42 -23.85 -8.55
CA LEU A 151 -7.18 -25.22 -8.97
C LEU A 151 -7.87 -26.25 -8.07
N LEU A 152 -7.93 -26.03 -6.76
CA LEU A 152 -8.67 -26.89 -5.83
C LEU A 152 -10.19 -26.90 -6.08
N GLY A 153 -10.76 -25.78 -6.57
CA GLY A 153 -12.16 -25.75 -6.99
C GLY A 153 -12.43 -26.58 -8.24
N TRP A 154 -11.39 -26.88 -9.03
CA TRP A 154 -11.52 -27.65 -10.25
C TRP A 154 -11.29 -29.13 -9.96
N ASN A 155 -12.38 -29.90 -9.86
CA ASN A 155 -12.36 -31.37 -9.73
C ASN A 155 -11.50 -32.07 -10.80
N ALA A 156 -11.18 -31.38 -11.90
CA ALA A 156 -10.30 -31.84 -12.97
C ALA A 156 -8.91 -32.30 -12.49
N ILE A 157 -8.38 -31.74 -11.40
CA ILE A 157 -7.06 -32.15 -10.86
C ILE A 157 -7.10 -33.54 -10.24
N HIS A 158 -8.24 -33.94 -9.70
CA HIS A 158 -8.43 -35.25 -9.07
C HIS A 158 -8.94 -36.30 -10.06
N SER A 159 -9.57 -35.88 -11.16
CA SER A 159 -9.91 -36.80 -12.25
C SER A 159 -8.63 -37.34 -12.92
N GLY A 160 -8.66 -38.57 -13.45
CA GLY A 160 -7.55 -39.32 -14.05
C GLY A 160 -6.93 -38.72 -15.32
N VAL A 161 -6.86 -37.40 -15.40
CA VAL A 161 -6.27 -36.59 -16.46
C VAL A 161 -4.75 -36.74 -16.45
N ASN A 162 -4.17 -36.96 -17.64
CA ASN A 162 -2.73 -37.06 -17.87
C ASN A 162 -1.95 -35.86 -17.29
N VAL A 163 -0.75 -36.14 -16.79
CA VAL A 163 0.15 -35.15 -16.15
C VAL A 163 0.36 -33.91 -17.02
N PHE A 164 0.56 -34.06 -18.33
CA PHE A 164 0.73 -32.93 -19.25
C PHE A 164 -0.47 -31.98 -19.30
N ARG A 165 -1.70 -32.50 -19.21
CA ARG A 165 -2.89 -31.65 -19.18
C ARG A 165 -3.02 -30.92 -17.85
N ARG A 166 -2.61 -31.54 -16.74
CA ARG A 166 -2.52 -30.87 -15.42
C ARG A 166 -1.51 -29.73 -15.44
N LEU A 167 -0.29 -29.99 -15.95
CA LEU A 167 0.75 -28.96 -16.09
C LEU A 167 0.28 -27.77 -16.94
N ARG A 168 -0.37 -28.04 -18.08
CA ARG A 168 -0.94 -26.96 -18.92
C ARG A 168 -1.98 -26.14 -18.17
N MET A 169 -2.91 -26.78 -17.45
CA MET A 169 -3.93 -26.07 -16.66
C MET A 169 -3.29 -25.18 -15.59
N VAL A 170 -2.31 -25.70 -14.85
CA VAL A 170 -1.57 -24.94 -13.83
C VAL A 170 -0.88 -23.73 -14.47
N ALA A 171 -0.16 -23.94 -15.58
CA ALA A 171 0.54 -22.86 -16.28
C ALA A 171 -0.43 -21.78 -16.78
N THR A 172 -1.56 -22.19 -17.38
CA THR A 172 -2.59 -21.25 -17.85
C THR A 172 -3.17 -20.41 -16.71
N VAL A 173 -3.50 -21.01 -15.56
CA VAL A 173 -4.03 -20.27 -14.41
C VAL A 173 -2.99 -19.30 -13.84
N ILE A 174 -1.73 -19.73 -13.71
CA ILE A 174 -0.63 -18.87 -13.24
C ILE A 174 -0.41 -17.69 -14.19
N ILE A 175 -0.38 -17.93 -15.51
CA ILE A 175 -0.20 -16.86 -16.51
C ILE A 175 -1.38 -15.88 -16.47
N ALA A 176 -2.61 -16.39 -16.44
CA ALA A 176 -3.81 -15.55 -16.40
C ALA A 176 -3.82 -14.64 -15.16
N PHE A 177 -3.57 -15.18 -13.97
CA PHE A 177 -3.47 -14.36 -12.77
C PHE A 177 -2.22 -13.50 -12.72
N GLY A 178 -1.11 -13.94 -13.31
CA GLY A 178 0.10 -13.12 -13.46
C GLY A 178 -0.18 -11.85 -14.25
N ILE A 179 -0.95 -11.95 -15.34
CA ILE A 179 -1.42 -10.80 -16.12
C ILE A 179 -2.29 -9.88 -15.27
N VAL A 180 -3.23 -10.43 -14.51
CA VAL A 180 -4.11 -9.64 -13.62
C VAL A 180 -3.30 -8.90 -12.55
N TYR A 181 -2.37 -9.59 -11.88
CA TYR A 181 -1.49 -9.01 -10.87
C TYR A 181 -0.61 -7.91 -11.46
N TRP A 182 -0.08 -8.14 -12.67
CA TRP A 182 0.70 -7.15 -13.40
C TRP A 182 -0.15 -5.91 -13.74
N LEU A 183 -1.38 -6.07 -14.23
CA LEU A 183 -2.28 -4.97 -14.54
C LEU A 183 -2.64 -4.16 -13.28
N VAL A 184 -2.99 -4.84 -12.19
CA VAL A 184 -3.28 -4.20 -10.90
C VAL A 184 -2.04 -3.48 -10.36
N GLY A 185 -0.88 -4.13 -10.39
CA GLY A 185 0.38 -3.54 -9.96
C GLY A 185 0.77 -2.31 -10.79
N ARG A 186 0.55 -2.37 -12.11
CA ARG A 186 0.74 -1.23 -13.02
C ARG A 186 -0.20 -0.07 -12.69
N GLN A 187 -1.47 -0.36 -12.42
CA GLN A 187 -2.43 0.68 -12.04
C GLN A 187 -2.05 1.36 -10.72
N ILE A 188 -1.61 0.57 -9.73
CA ILE A 188 -1.09 1.08 -8.45
C ILE A 188 0.16 1.94 -8.70
N SER A 189 1.11 1.46 -9.49
CA SER A 189 2.34 2.19 -9.83
C SER A 189 2.08 3.52 -10.53
N ASN A 190 1.08 3.58 -11.41
CA ASN A 190 0.67 4.81 -12.08
C ASN A 190 0.00 5.80 -11.10
N SER A 191 -0.73 5.30 -10.11
CA SER A 191 -1.47 6.13 -9.14
C SER A 191 -0.59 6.60 -7.97
N LEU A 192 0.47 5.86 -7.68
CA LEU A 192 1.43 6.13 -6.60
C LEU A 192 2.85 6.19 -7.18
N PRO A 193 3.26 7.37 -7.66
CA PRO A 193 4.63 7.64 -8.07
C PRO A 193 5.63 7.18 -7.03
N HIS A 194 6.57 6.34 -7.44
CA HIS A 194 7.64 5.89 -6.57
C HIS A 194 8.89 5.61 -7.40
N THR A 195 10.04 5.80 -6.77
CA THR A 195 11.32 5.41 -7.35
C THR A 195 12.37 5.32 -6.24
N PHE A 196 13.47 4.64 -6.56
CA PHE A 196 14.64 4.62 -5.71
C PHE A 196 15.47 5.87 -5.96
N THR A 197 15.95 6.50 -4.90
CA THR A 197 16.91 7.62 -5.03
C THR A 197 18.32 7.09 -5.27
N SER A 198 19.07 7.75 -6.14
CA SER A 198 20.51 7.54 -6.33
C SER A 198 21.35 8.43 -5.40
N GLN A 199 20.78 9.52 -4.89
CA GLN A 199 21.47 10.55 -4.13
C GLN A 199 21.05 10.56 -2.65
N ASP A 200 21.99 10.98 -1.79
CA ASP A 200 21.77 11.27 -0.39
C ASP A 200 21.23 12.70 -0.19
N TYR A 201 20.18 12.83 0.62
CA TYR A 201 19.61 14.10 1.05
C TYR A 201 19.64 14.18 2.59
N PRO A 202 20.73 14.71 3.19
CA PRO A 202 20.96 14.67 4.63
C PRO A 202 19.85 15.32 5.46
N TYR A 203 19.35 16.49 5.04
CA TYR A 203 18.24 17.18 5.71
C TYR A 203 16.99 16.30 5.88
N TYR A 204 16.65 15.51 4.86
CA TYR A 204 15.51 14.60 4.86
C TYR A 204 15.83 13.23 5.49
N ASN A 205 17.08 12.99 5.90
CA ASN A 205 17.59 11.67 6.32
C ASN A 205 17.35 10.60 5.23
N VAL A 206 17.45 10.98 3.97
CA VAL A 206 17.27 10.09 2.82
C VAL A 206 18.66 9.71 2.30
N HIS A 207 18.85 8.43 2.01
CA HIS A 207 20.08 7.90 1.45
C HIS A 207 19.81 7.18 0.13
N SER A 208 20.84 7.06 -0.69
CA SER A 208 20.87 6.26 -1.90
C SER A 208 20.30 4.86 -1.64
N GLY A 209 19.45 4.39 -2.55
CA GLY A 209 18.72 3.12 -2.44
C GLY A 209 17.46 3.15 -1.56
N HIS A 210 17.11 4.29 -0.96
CA HIS A 210 15.80 4.44 -0.31
C HIS A 210 14.68 4.51 -1.37
N LEU A 211 13.54 3.88 -1.09
CA LEU A 211 12.33 4.00 -1.91
C LEU A 211 11.51 5.18 -1.42
N LEU A 212 11.32 6.18 -2.29
CA LEU A 212 10.45 7.31 -2.03
C LEU A 212 9.13 7.13 -2.77
N VAL A 213 8.06 7.63 -2.15
CA VAL A 213 6.72 7.70 -2.73
C VAL A 213 6.30 9.17 -2.74
N GLY A 214 5.74 9.57 -3.87
CA GLY A 214 5.31 10.94 -4.11
C GLY A 214 3.84 11.06 -4.46
N ARG A 215 3.37 12.30 -4.43
CA ARG A 215 2.08 12.70 -4.97
C ARG A 215 2.30 13.21 -6.39
N ASN A 216 1.47 12.73 -7.34
CA ASN A 216 1.46 13.27 -8.70
C ASN A 216 1.29 14.79 -8.66
N LEU A 217 2.06 15.50 -9.48
CA LEU A 217 1.95 16.94 -9.63
C LEU A 217 0.92 17.25 -10.72
N ASP A 218 -0.12 17.97 -10.35
CA ASP A 218 -1.03 18.60 -11.30
C ASP A 218 -0.59 20.04 -11.60
N LYS A 219 -1.15 20.67 -12.64
CA LYS A 219 -0.75 22.04 -13.03
C LYS A 219 -0.89 23.07 -11.91
N ASP A 220 -1.90 22.93 -11.07
CA ASP A 220 -2.13 23.83 -9.94
C ASP A 220 -1.07 23.64 -8.84
N ASP A 221 -0.57 22.40 -8.65
CA ASP A 221 0.44 22.07 -7.65
C ASP A 221 1.83 22.66 -8.01
N LEU A 222 2.09 22.98 -9.28
CA LEU A 222 3.37 23.57 -9.72
C LEU A 222 3.66 24.93 -9.06
N SER A 223 2.60 25.71 -8.79
CA SER A 223 2.71 26.99 -8.09
C SER A 223 3.12 26.86 -6.61
N HIS A 224 2.97 25.66 -6.05
CA HIS A 224 3.31 25.35 -4.66
C HIS A 224 4.69 24.71 -4.49
N LEU A 225 5.39 24.43 -5.59
CA LEU A 225 6.76 23.93 -5.54
C LEU A 225 7.70 24.99 -4.98
N ARG A 226 8.60 24.55 -4.11
CA ARG A 226 9.59 25.40 -3.45
C ARG A 226 10.98 24.86 -3.66
N ARG A 227 11.96 25.77 -3.52
CA ARG A 227 13.36 25.38 -3.39
C ARG A 227 13.50 24.39 -2.22
N GLY A 228 14.24 23.31 -2.44
CA GLY A 228 14.43 22.23 -1.49
C GLY A 228 13.52 21.04 -1.73
N ASP A 229 12.37 21.21 -2.40
CA ASP A 229 11.46 20.10 -2.65
C ASP A 229 12.14 18.96 -3.41
N LEU A 230 11.93 17.74 -2.93
CA LEU A 230 12.33 16.53 -3.65
C LEU A 230 11.25 16.19 -4.67
N VAL A 231 11.62 16.09 -5.93
CA VAL A 231 10.72 15.84 -7.04
C VAL A 231 11.21 14.69 -7.90
N MET A 232 10.28 13.89 -8.41
CA MET A 232 10.57 12.89 -9.42
C MET A 232 10.36 13.51 -10.80
N VAL A 233 11.38 13.42 -11.63
CA VAL A 233 11.40 13.99 -12.98
C VAL A 233 11.60 12.92 -14.04
N ASN A 234 11.12 13.20 -15.24
CA ASN A 234 11.43 12.45 -16.43
C ASN A 234 12.77 12.94 -17.02
N ALA A 235 13.84 12.20 -16.76
CA ALA A 235 15.17 12.49 -17.24
C ALA A 235 15.53 11.70 -18.52
N SER A 236 14.54 11.26 -19.30
CA SER A 236 14.77 10.56 -20.57
C SER A 236 15.63 11.36 -21.56
N ALA A 237 15.55 12.69 -21.55
CA ALA A 237 16.38 13.55 -22.41
C ALA A 237 17.88 13.45 -22.09
N LEU A 238 18.25 12.99 -20.88
CA LEU A 238 19.64 12.82 -20.46
C LEU A 238 20.22 11.46 -20.86
N TYR A 239 19.36 10.52 -21.24
CA TYR A 239 19.70 9.12 -21.49
C TYR A 239 19.57 8.80 -22.98
N ASP A 240 20.34 9.50 -23.82
CA ASP A 240 20.23 9.51 -25.28
C ASP A 240 20.70 8.20 -25.98
N GLY A 241 20.71 7.07 -25.26
CA GLY A 241 21.18 5.78 -25.76
C GLY A 241 20.10 4.75 -26.06
N HIS A 242 18.89 4.85 -25.49
CA HIS A 242 17.87 3.81 -25.60
C HIS A 242 16.49 4.42 -25.90
N ARG A 243 16.20 4.57 -27.21
CA ARG A 243 14.89 5.00 -27.73
C ARG A 243 13.76 4.20 -27.05
N GLY A 244 13.01 4.86 -26.17
CA GLY A 244 11.74 4.37 -25.65
C GLY A 244 11.68 4.02 -24.16
N GLN A 245 12.76 4.13 -23.38
CA GLN A 245 12.67 3.98 -21.92
C GLN A 245 12.50 5.32 -21.21
N THR A 246 11.41 5.44 -20.45
CA THR A 246 11.18 6.55 -19.51
C THR A 246 12.17 6.41 -18.35
N PHE A 247 13.14 7.31 -18.22
CA PHE A 247 14.08 7.33 -17.11
C PHE A 247 13.56 8.28 -16.04
N LYS A 248 13.19 7.75 -14.87
CA LYS A 248 12.64 8.54 -13.76
C LYS A 248 13.66 8.61 -12.64
N VAL A 249 14.01 9.81 -12.22
CA VAL A 249 14.98 10.06 -11.15
C VAL A 249 14.40 11.02 -10.12
N VAL A 250 14.85 10.93 -8.87
CA VAL A 250 14.57 11.94 -7.85
C VAL A 250 15.66 12.99 -7.90
N GLY A 251 15.27 14.24 -7.88
CA GLY A 251 16.15 15.38 -7.71
C GLY A 251 15.60 16.35 -6.69
N GLN A 252 16.43 17.30 -6.30
CA GLN A 252 16.07 18.40 -5.43
C GLN A 252 15.98 19.70 -6.22
N ILE A 253 14.91 20.46 -6.06
CA ILE A 253 14.79 21.79 -6.65
C ILE A 253 15.81 22.71 -5.98
N VAL A 254 16.85 23.09 -6.72
CA VAL A 254 17.88 24.02 -6.26
C VAL A 254 17.68 25.40 -6.85
N GLY A 255 17.07 25.53 -8.04
CA GLY A 255 16.75 26.78 -8.73
C GLY A 255 15.30 26.90 -9.15
N MET A 256 14.70 28.06 -8.90
CA MET A 256 13.36 28.45 -9.35
C MET A 256 13.45 29.18 -10.71
N PRO A 257 12.33 29.28 -11.45
CA PRO A 257 12.30 30.05 -12.69
C PRO A 257 12.82 31.48 -12.52
N GLY A 258 13.78 31.89 -13.36
CA GLY A 258 14.40 33.23 -13.31
C GLY A 258 15.63 33.35 -12.41
N ASP A 259 15.97 32.33 -11.62
CA ASP A 259 17.17 32.36 -10.78
C ASP A 259 18.46 32.32 -11.60
N VAL A 260 19.54 32.84 -10.99
CA VAL A 260 20.92 32.60 -11.41
C VAL A 260 21.60 31.76 -10.34
N ILE A 261 22.19 30.63 -10.77
CA ILE A 261 22.83 29.66 -9.90
C ILE A 261 24.31 29.60 -10.25
N ASP A 262 25.16 29.88 -9.26
CA ASP A 262 26.58 29.60 -9.33
C ASP A 262 26.89 28.35 -8.51
N LEU A 263 27.34 27.30 -9.18
CA LEU A 263 28.01 26.19 -8.51
C LEU A 263 29.46 26.61 -8.26
N LYS A 264 29.86 26.65 -6.99
CA LYS A 264 31.23 26.95 -6.57
C LYS A 264 31.81 25.74 -5.85
N LYS A 265 32.39 24.82 -6.61
CA LYS A 265 32.93 23.54 -6.13
C LYS A 265 31.83 22.65 -5.54
N ASP A 266 31.58 22.77 -4.23
CA ASP A 266 30.76 21.83 -3.45
C ASP A 266 29.58 22.53 -2.73
N HIS A 267 29.24 23.76 -3.13
CA HIS A 267 28.03 24.45 -2.68
C HIS A 267 27.39 25.23 -3.83
N PHE A 268 26.08 25.46 -3.69
CA PHE A 268 25.29 26.28 -4.60
C PHE A 268 25.16 27.70 -4.03
N VAL A 269 25.30 28.69 -4.91
CA VAL A 269 24.96 30.09 -4.63
C VAL A 269 23.84 30.50 -5.56
N VAL A 270 22.71 30.94 -5.04
CA VAL A 270 21.54 31.34 -5.83
C VAL A 270 21.30 32.84 -5.67
N ASN A 271 21.30 33.57 -6.78
CA ASN A 271 21.15 35.04 -6.80
C ASN A 271 22.12 35.76 -5.84
N GLY A 272 23.32 35.19 -5.64
CA GLY A 272 24.34 35.70 -4.72
C GLY A 272 24.25 35.20 -3.28
N GLU A 273 23.20 34.45 -2.90
CA GLU A 273 23.04 33.86 -1.57
C GLU A 273 23.53 32.40 -1.54
N GLU A 274 24.43 32.08 -0.61
CA GLU A 274 24.97 30.73 -0.45
C GLU A 274 23.96 29.80 0.24
N LEU A 275 23.66 28.67 -0.41
CA LEU A 275 22.81 27.63 0.15
C LEU A 275 23.60 26.71 1.07
N LYS A 276 22.98 26.30 2.18
CA LYS A 276 23.61 25.38 3.13
C LYS A 276 23.77 23.99 2.53
N ALA A 277 25.00 23.48 2.51
CA ALA A 277 25.35 22.19 1.90
C ALA A 277 24.63 20.97 2.51
N ASP A 278 24.25 21.03 3.79
CA ASP A 278 23.48 19.97 4.47
C ASP A 278 22.00 19.92 4.01
N HIS A 279 21.48 21.05 3.53
CA HIS A 279 20.12 21.17 2.98
C HIS A 279 20.11 20.94 1.46
N PHE A 280 21.20 21.32 0.78
CA PHE A 280 21.36 21.27 -0.67
C PHE A 280 22.67 20.57 -1.05
N PRO A 281 22.73 19.23 -0.91
CA PRO A 281 23.93 18.49 -1.27
C PRO A 281 24.20 18.57 -2.78
N VAL A 282 25.43 18.87 -3.13
CA VAL A 282 25.89 18.85 -4.52
C VAL A 282 26.06 17.39 -4.96
N PRO A 283 25.39 16.95 -6.06
CA PRO A 283 25.59 15.60 -6.59
C PRO A 283 27.04 15.37 -7.03
N ASP A 284 27.54 14.14 -6.91
CA ASP A 284 28.94 13.78 -7.21
C ASP A 284 29.39 14.22 -8.61
N LEU A 285 28.46 14.20 -9.58
CA LEU A 285 28.69 14.67 -10.95
C LEU A 285 29.19 16.12 -11.04
N PHE A 286 28.88 16.94 -10.04
CA PHE A 286 29.20 18.36 -9.96
C PHE A 286 30.41 18.69 -9.10
N HIS A 287 30.94 17.73 -8.32
CA HIS A 287 32.04 17.98 -7.37
C HIS A 287 33.28 18.53 -8.08
N GLY A 288 33.88 19.56 -7.49
CA GLY A 288 35.07 20.22 -8.01
C GLY A 288 34.86 21.03 -9.30
N ARG A 289 33.61 21.27 -9.73
CA ARG A 289 33.29 22.04 -10.93
C ARG A 289 32.77 23.43 -10.57
N GLU A 290 32.96 24.37 -11.49
CA GLU A 290 32.45 25.73 -11.38
C GLU A 290 31.64 26.07 -12.62
N LEU A 291 30.40 26.50 -12.41
CA LEU A 291 29.45 26.78 -13.49
C LEU A 291 28.36 27.74 -13.02
N THR A 292 28.10 28.73 -13.86
CA THR A 292 26.97 29.66 -13.73
C THR A 292 25.87 29.24 -14.69
N ILE A 293 24.64 29.11 -14.19
CA ILE A 293 23.44 28.72 -14.93
C ILE A 293 22.35 29.75 -14.64
N SER A 294 21.75 30.31 -15.69
CA SER A 294 20.50 31.07 -15.55
C SER A 294 19.33 30.16 -15.84
N VAL A 295 18.36 30.11 -14.93
CA VAL A 295 17.18 29.25 -15.03
C VAL A 295 16.12 29.98 -15.86
N PRO A 296 15.70 29.41 -17.01
CA PRO A 296 14.62 29.99 -17.81
C PRO A 296 13.30 30.12 -17.03
N SER A 297 12.43 31.03 -17.46
CA SER A 297 11.15 31.30 -16.79
C SER A 297 10.15 30.13 -16.82
N ASP A 298 10.36 29.12 -17.65
CA ASP A 298 9.52 27.91 -17.75
C ASP A 298 10.22 26.64 -17.23
N CYS A 299 11.37 26.79 -16.56
CA CYS A 299 12.20 25.69 -16.10
C CYS A 299 12.51 25.78 -14.60
N TYR A 300 12.86 24.64 -14.02
CA TYR A 300 13.49 24.52 -12.72
C TYR A 300 14.89 23.97 -12.89
N PHE A 301 15.81 24.40 -12.02
CA PHE A 301 17.09 23.71 -11.89
C PHE A 301 16.99 22.68 -10.78
N ILE A 302 17.08 21.42 -11.16
CA ILE A 302 16.90 20.27 -10.27
C ILE A 302 18.21 19.51 -10.20
N ALA A 303 18.82 19.50 -9.02
CA ALA A 303 20.02 18.74 -8.75
C ALA A 303 19.66 17.27 -8.51
N CYS A 304 20.10 16.39 -9.40
CA CYS A 304 19.97 14.95 -9.26
C CYS A 304 21.25 14.27 -9.73
N ASP A 305 21.54 13.11 -9.14
CA ASP A 305 22.64 12.27 -9.59
C ASP A 305 22.20 11.36 -10.75
N TYR A 306 22.87 11.49 -11.89
CA TYR A 306 22.66 10.68 -13.09
C TYR A 306 23.98 10.35 -13.78
N THR A 307 24.05 9.15 -14.37
CA THR A 307 25.23 8.69 -15.10
C THR A 307 25.21 9.20 -16.53
N ILE A 308 26.18 10.03 -16.90
CA ILE A 308 26.40 10.40 -18.30
C ILE A 308 27.35 9.38 -18.93
N ASN A 309 26.85 8.58 -19.87
CA ASN A 309 27.70 7.70 -20.69
C ASN A 309 28.41 8.54 -21.77
N ALA A 310 29.48 9.21 -21.38
CA ALA A 310 30.24 10.14 -22.23
C ALA A 310 31.56 9.50 -22.72
N HIS A 311 31.50 8.33 -23.37
CA HIS A 311 32.69 7.75 -24.00
C HIS A 311 33.19 8.66 -25.14
N GLY A 312 34.37 9.26 -24.97
CA GLY A 312 34.98 10.18 -25.93
C GLY A 312 34.42 11.61 -25.91
N ALA A 313 33.60 11.98 -24.92
CA ALA A 313 33.07 13.33 -24.82
C ALA A 313 34.17 14.33 -24.42
N THR A 314 34.18 15.50 -25.07
CA THR A 314 35.08 16.59 -24.70
C THR A 314 34.61 17.24 -23.40
N GLU A 315 35.53 17.89 -22.68
CA GLU A 315 35.20 18.63 -21.46
C GLU A 315 34.09 19.68 -21.69
N GLN A 316 34.09 20.31 -22.86
CA GLN A 316 33.07 21.27 -23.27
C GLN A 316 31.69 20.60 -23.41
N MET A 317 31.61 19.45 -24.08
CA MET A 317 30.34 18.71 -24.20
C MET A 317 29.81 18.29 -22.83
N VAL A 318 30.69 17.86 -21.93
CA VAL A 318 30.29 17.53 -20.56
C VAL A 318 29.74 18.76 -19.84
N ARG A 319 30.39 19.94 -19.96
CA ARG A 319 29.87 21.20 -19.37
C ARG A 319 28.51 21.58 -19.95
N ASP A 320 28.30 21.43 -21.26
CA ASP A 320 27.03 21.78 -21.91
C ASP A 320 25.91 20.82 -21.49
N VAL A 321 26.22 19.52 -21.36
CA VAL A 321 25.27 18.53 -20.80
C VAL A 321 24.98 18.81 -19.34
N LEU A 322 25.94 19.29 -18.54
CA LEU A 322 25.66 19.68 -17.16
C LEU A 322 24.81 20.96 -17.06
N ARG A 323 25.07 21.95 -17.91
CA ARG A 323 24.33 23.22 -17.93
C ARG A 323 22.86 23.00 -18.28
N ASN A 324 22.60 22.13 -19.25
CA ASN A 324 21.24 21.89 -19.74
C ASN A 324 20.58 20.69 -19.06
N GLY A 325 21.37 19.73 -18.57
CA GLY A 325 20.86 18.45 -18.10
C GLY A 325 20.17 18.50 -16.73
N CYS A 326 20.32 19.60 -16.00
CA CYS A 326 19.60 19.85 -14.76
C CYS A 326 18.47 20.87 -14.91
N LEU A 327 18.20 21.34 -16.14
CA LEU A 327 17.07 22.22 -16.43
C LEU A 327 15.89 21.37 -16.88
N PHE A 328 14.86 21.31 -16.05
CA PHE A 328 13.64 20.55 -16.32
C PHE A 328 12.46 21.48 -16.50
N ARG A 329 11.65 21.23 -17.52
CA ARG A 329 10.42 21.99 -17.75
C ARG A 329 9.33 21.47 -16.83
N HIS A 330 8.27 22.27 -16.66
CA HIS A 330 7.10 21.88 -15.89
C HIS A 330 6.52 20.51 -16.31
N ASP A 331 6.52 20.20 -17.61
CA ASP A 331 6.01 18.93 -18.14
C ASP A 331 6.90 17.71 -17.82
N ASP A 332 8.15 17.94 -17.40
CA ASP A 332 9.07 16.87 -17.01
C ASP A 332 8.90 16.47 -15.54
N LEU A 333 8.24 17.29 -14.73
CA LEU A 333 7.98 17.01 -13.32
C LEU A 333 6.79 16.06 -13.18
N ILE A 334 7.00 14.93 -12.51
CA ILE A 334 5.97 13.89 -12.37
C ILE A 334 5.30 13.96 -11.01
N ALA A 335 6.10 14.08 -9.94
CA ALA A 335 5.59 13.97 -8.57
C ALA A 335 6.49 14.68 -7.55
N ARG A 336 5.88 15.22 -6.49
CA ARG A 336 6.61 15.68 -5.30
C ARG A 336 6.75 14.52 -4.31
N MET A 337 7.98 14.20 -3.94
CA MET A 337 8.28 13.12 -2.99
C MET A 337 7.90 13.59 -1.59
N THR A 338 7.07 12.81 -0.90
CA THR A 338 6.53 13.20 0.41
C THR A 338 6.71 12.12 1.47
N PHE A 339 6.97 10.88 1.07
CA PHE A 339 7.04 9.75 1.97
C PHE A 339 8.22 8.83 1.66
N ARG A 340 8.99 8.47 2.67
CA ARG A 340 10.01 7.42 2.59
C ARG A 340 9.36 6.08 2.92
N TRP A 341 9.24 5.20 1.93
CA TRP A 341 8.62 3.88 2.08
C TRP A 341 9.61 2.81 2.56
N LEU A 342 10.84 2.83 2.03
CA LEU A 342 11.94 1.97 2.48
C LEU A 342 13.17 2.82 2.86
N PRO A 343 13.92 2.42 3.90
CA PRO A 343 13.76 1.21 4.71
C PRO A 343 12.64 1.32 5.76
N VAL A 344 12.11 0.18 6.22
CA VAL A 344 10.99 0.11 7.18
C VAL A 344 11.27 0.87 8.47
N LEU A 345 12.47 0.73 9.03
CA LEU A 345 12.86 1.36 10.31
C LEU A 345 12.86 2.90 10.27
N ARG A 346 12.97 3.48 9.06
CA ARG A 346 12.94 4.93 8.86
C ARG A 346 11.69 5.36 8.10
N ARG A 347 10.70 4.48 7.93
CA ARG A 347 9.49 4.80 7.14
C ARG A 347 8.74 5.99 7.75
N GLY A 348 8.36 6.96 6.91
CA GLY A 348 7.64 8.14 7.38
C GLY A 348 7.60 9.27 6.35
N PHE A 349 6.85 10.32 6.69
CA PHE A 349 6.81 11.54 5.89
C PHE A 349 8.15 12.26 5.92
N LEU A 350 8.51 12.85 4.78
CA LEU A 350 9.66 13.72 4.65
C LEU A 350 9.34 15.06 5.32
N LYS A 351 10.34 15.66 5.97
CA LYS A 351 10.20 17.01 6.54
C LYS A 351 10.04 18.02 5.40
N GLU A 352 9.30 19.10 5.61
CA GLU A 352 9.35 20.23 4.69
C GLU A 352 10.53 21.13 5.07
N LEU A 353 11.19 21.72 4.08
CA LEU A 353 12.22 22.73 4.33
C LEU A 353 11.49 24.01 4.75
N GLU A 354 11.80 24.52 5.94
CA GLU A 354 11.23 25.77 6.47
C GLU A 354 11.79 27.03 5.77
#